data_AF-A0A3E0WFQ1-F1
#
_entry.id   AF-A0A3E0WFQ1-F1
#
_cell.length_a   1.000
_cell.length_b   1.000
_cell.length_c   1.000
_cell.angle_alpha   90.00
_cell.angle_beta   90.00
_cell.angle_gamma   90.00
#
_symmetry.space_group_name_H-M   'P 1'
#
loop_
_entity.id
_entity.type
_entity.pdbx_description
1 polymer ?
#
loop_
_entity_poly.entity_id
_entity_poly.type
_entity_poly.pdbx_seq_one_letter_code
_entity_poly.pdbx_strand_id
1 'polypeptide(L)'
;MEKQMLHQQLELATQQFTDAYELIQQAKTSGNEEELMQAQNQLLQVDHLLKETQYQAGQDALDNPQFQQTFEKLHNARQEIETYRQNNQ
;
A
#
# COMPACT_ATOMS: atom_id res chain seq x y z
N MET A 1 10.38 -18.20 14.93
CA MET A 1 9.96 -16.83 15.33
C MET A 1 9.85 -15.92 14.11
N GLU A 2 10.72 -16.04 13.10
CA GLU A 2 10.70 -15.21 11.88
C GLU A 2 9.37 -15.25 11.10
N LYS A 3 8.72 -16.41 10.95
CA LYS A 3 7.39 -16.48 10.30
C LYS A 3 6.28 -15.70 11.02
N GLN A 4 6.33 -15.60 12.35
CA GLN A 4 5.35 -14.81 13.12
C GLN A 4 5.60 -13.31 12.98
N MET A 5 6.87 -12.91 12.90
CA MET A 5 7.26 -11.52 12.67
C MET A 5 6.89 -11.09 11.24
N LEU A 6 7.17 -11.93 10.25
CA LEU A 6 6.75 -11.74 8.86
C LEU A 6 5.23 -11.54 8.76
N HIS A 7 4.45 -12.44 9.36
CA HIS A 7 2.99 -12.33 9.30
C HIS A 7 2.47 -11.04 9.92
N GLN A 8 2.99 -10.63 11.08
CA GLN A 8 2.60 -9.37 11.73
C GLN A 8 2.94 -8.14 10.89
N GLN A 9 4.13 -8.10 10.28
CA GLN A 9 4.51 -6.98 9.41
C GLN A 9 3.65 -6.89 8.16
N LEU A 10 3.33 -8.04 7.54
CA LEU A 10 2.44 -8.09 6.39
C LEU A 10 1.00 -7.71 6.75
N GLU A 11 0.52 -8.12 7.91
CA GLU A 11 -0.80 -7.72 8.42
C GLU A 11 -0.85 -6.21 8.65
N LEU A 12 0.18 -5.63 9.27
CA LEU A 12 0.30 -4.19 9.43
C LEU A 12 0.33 -3.45 8.09
N ALA A 13 1.10 -3.95 7.11
CA ALA A 13 1.15 -3.38 5.75
C ALA A 13 -0.21 -3.44 5.06
N THR A 14 -0.93 -4.55 5.24
CA THR A 14 -2.27 -4.76 4.66
C THR A 14 -3.30 -3.81 5.28
N GLN A 15 -3.24 -3.60 6.59
CA GLN A 15 -4.12 -2.66 7.28
C GLN A 15 -3.84 -1.22 6.84
N GLN A 16 -2.58 -0.79 6.86
CA GLN A 16 -2.19 0.55 6.41
C GLN A 16 -2.56 0.79 4.94
N PHE A 17 -2.42 -0.23 4.09
CA PHE A 17 -2.89 -0.16 2.71
C PHE A 17 -4.39 0.08 2.63
N THR A 18 -5.17 -0.63 3.44
CA THR A 18 -6.63 -0.53 3.44
C THR A 18 -7.06 0.88 3.84
N ASP A 19 -6.50 1.41 4.93
CA ASP A 19 -6.79 2.77 5.39
C ASP A 19 -6.42 3.82 4.33
N ALA A 20 -5.25 3.67 3.69
CA ALA A 20 -4.81 4.54 2.62
C ALA A 20 -5.74 4.46 1.40
N TYR A 21 -6.17 3.26 1.02
CA TYR A 21 -7.04 3.04 -0.13
C TYR A 21 -8.43 3.62 0.09
N GLU A 22 -8.99 3.50 1.29
CA GLU A 22 -10.25 4.17 1.64
C GLU A 22 -10.13 5.69 1.52
N LEU A 23 -9.01 6.27 1.96
CA LEU A 23 -8.76 7.70 1.81
C LEU A 23 -8.66 8.11 0.32
N ILE A 24 -8.07 7.27 -0.54
CA ILE A 24 -8.06 7.51 -2.01
C ILE A 24 -9.50 7.57 -2.54
N GLN A 25 -10.35 6.60 -2.19
CA GLN A 25 -11.73 6.58 -2.68
C GLN A 25 -12.52 7.79 -2.19
N GLN A 26 -12.33 8.20 -0.93
CA GLN A 26 -12.93 9.40 -0.36
C GLN A 26 -12.45 10.65 -1.12
N ALA A 27 -11.14 10.83 -1.26
CA ALA A 27 -10.52 11.96 -1.95
C ALA A 27 -11.01 12.09 -3.40
N LYS A 28 -11.09 10.97 -4.13
CA LYS A 28 -11.58 10.95 -5.53
C LYS A 28 -13.05 11.33 -5.62
N THR A 29 -13.85 10.97 -4.62
CA THR A 29 -15.29 11.28 -4.56
C THR A 29 -15.52 12.74 -4.19
N SER A 30 -14.76 13.28 -3.23
CA SER A 30 -14.83 14.67 -2.80
C SER A 30 -14.16 15.64 -3.78
N GLY A 31 -13.25 15.14 -4.62
CA GLY A 31 -12.36 15.97 -5.44
C GLY A 31 -11.28 16.66 -4.61
N ASN A 32 -10.98 16.16 -3.41
CA ASN A 32 -10.03 16.77 -2.50
C ASN A 32 -8.59 16.27 -2.80
N GLU A 33 -7.79 17.13 -3.43
CA GLU A 33 -6.42 16.81 -3.78
C GLU A 33 -5.48 16.68 -2.56
N GLU A 34 -5.78 17.36 -1.45
CA GLU A 34 -4.99 17.25 -0.21
C GLU A 34 -5.15 15.85 0.40
N GLU A 35 -6.38 15.33 0.45
CA GLU A 35 -6.66 13.95 0.88
C GLU A 35 -5.97 12.94 -0.04
N LEU A 36 -5.98 13.19 -1.36
CA LEU A 36 -5.32 12.34 -2.34
C LEU A 36 -3.78 12.32 -2.14
N MET A 37 -3.18 13.48 -1.85
CA MET A 37 -1.75 13.57 -1.51
C MET A 37 -1.43 12.85 -0.19
N GLN A 38 -2.29 12.98 0.83
CA GLN A 38 -2.12 12.28 2.09
C GLN A 38 -2.18 10.76 1.89
N ALA A 39 -3.14 10.28 1.10
CA ALA A 39 -3.27 8.86 0.79
C ALA A 39 -2.06 8.34 0.01
N GLN A 40 -1.53 9.12 -0.94
CA GLN A 40 -0.30 8.80 -1.65
C GLN A 40 0.90 8.66 -0.70
N ASN A 41 1.02 9.54 0.30
CA ASN A 41 2.04 9.43 1.34
C ASN A 41 1.86 8.18 2.21
N GLN A 42 0.64 7.81 2.55
CA GLN A 42 0.39 6.55 3.28
C GLN A 42 0.77 5.32 2.44
N LEU A 43 0.48 5.32 1.14
CA LEU A 43 0.94 4.26 0.24
C LEU A 43 2.48 4.18 0.14
N LEU A 44 3.21 5.29 0.29
CA LEU A 44 4.67 5.26 0.39
C LEU A 44 5.16 4.55 1.66
N GLN A 45 4.45 4.72 2.78
CA GLN A 45 4.78 4.02 4.03
C GLN A 45 4.54 2.51 3.92
N VAL A 46 3.43 2.11 3.29
CA VAL A 46 3.12 0.69 3.02
C VAL A 46 4.24 0.04 2.20
N ASP A 47 4.71 0.71 1.15
CA ASP A 47 5.82 0.23 0.31
C ASP A 47 7.12 0.07 1.08
N HIS A 48 7.43 1.04 1.95
CA HIS A 48 8.60 0.98 2.80
C HIS A 48 8.51 -0.22 3.75
N LEU A 49 7.34 -0.45 4.37
CA LEU A 49 7.12 -1.59 5.26
C LEU A 49 7.23 -2.93 4.52
N LEU A 50 6.66 -3.03 3.31
CA LEU A 50 6.79 -4.23 2.47
C LEU A 50 8.26 -4.47 2.09
N LYS A 51 9.00 -3.44 1.67
CA LYS A 51 10.44 -3.56 1.36
C LYS A 51 11.27 -3.96 2.55
N GLU A 52 10.98 -3.41 3.74
CA GLU A 52 11.66 -3.80 4.97
C GLU A 52 11.37 -5.26 5.32
N THR A 53 10.11 -5.68 5.18
CA THR A 53 9.69 -7.08 5.36
C THR A 53 10.41 -8.01 4.39
N GLN A 54 10.52 -7.62 3.12
CA GLN A 54 11.28 -8.34 2.10
C GLN A 54 12.78 -8.39 2.44
N TYR A 55 13.35 -7.30 2.94
CA TYR A 55 14.76 -7.26 3.34
C TYR A 55 15.05 -8.18 4.53
N GLN A 56 14.13 -8.28 5.49
CA GLN A 56 14.29 -9.11 6.69
C GLN A 56 14.03 -10.60 6.42
N ALA A 57 12.97 -10.94 5.69
CA ALA A 57 12.57 -12.32 5.44
C ALA A 57 13.06 -12.89 4.10
N GLY A 58 13.61 -12.04 3.22
CA GLY A 58 14.16 -12.45 1.94
C GLY A 58 13.12 -13.16 1.05
N GLN A 59 13.47 -14.37 0.61
CA GLN A 59 12.61 -15.16 -0.27
C GLN A 59 11.30 -15.57 0.40
N ASP A 60 11.28 -15.77 1.72
CA ASP A 60 10.06 -16.15 2.45
C ASP A 60 8.96 -15.06 2.37
N ALA A 61 9.34 -13.79 2.27
CA ALA A 61 8.38 -12.71 2.03
C ALA A 61 7.87 -12.74 0.58
N LEU A 62 8.75 -12.96 -0.40
CA LEU A 62 8.37 -13.00 -1.81
C LEU A 62 7.45 -14.18 -2.14
N ASP A 63 7.63 -15.32 -1.47
CA ASP A 63 6.78 -16.49 -1.60
C ASP A 63 5.49 -16.39 -0.75
N ASN A 64 5.36 -15.35 0.08
CA ASN A 64 4.19 -15.14 0.91
C ASN A 64 3.02 -14.57 0.07
N PRO A 65 1.86 -15.25 0.03
CA PRO A 65 0.72 -14.79 -0.76
C PRO A 65 0.17 -13.44 -0.30
N GLN A 66 0.25 -13.14 1.01
CA GLN A 66 -0.20 -11.85 1.54
C GLN A 66 0.71 -10.71 1.09
N PHE A 67 2.03 -10.94 1.06
CA PHE A 67 2.98 -9.96 0.52
C PHE A 67 2.68 -9.66 -0.95
N GLN A 68 2.55 -10.71 -1.78
CA GLN A 68 2.27 -10.57 -3.21
C GLN A 68 0.97 -9.77 -3.44
N GLN A 69 -0.10 -10.14 -2.74
CA GLN A 69 -1.39 -9.45 -2.85
C GLN A 69 -1.32 -7.99 -2.42
N THR A 70 -0.69 -7.67 -1.28
CA THR A 70 -0.59 -6.29 -0.80
C THR A 70 0.30 -5.46 -1.73
N PHE A 71 1.37 -6.05 -2.28
CA PHE A 71 2.25 -5.39 -3.24
C PHE A 71 1.55 -5.08 -4.56
N GLU A 72 0.78 -6.03 -5.12
CA GLU A 72 -0.04 -5.79 -6.32
C GLU A 72 -1.09 -4.70 -6.10
N LYS A 73 -1.82 -4.77 -4.97
CA LYS A 73 -2.82 -3.77 -4.60
C LYS A 73 -2.22 -2.37 -4.45
N LEU A 74 -1.05 -2.28 -3.82
CA LEU A 74 -0.28 -1.03 -3.70
C LEU A 74 0.07 -0.44 -5.06
N HIS A 75 0.58 -1.26 -5.98
CA HIS A 75 0.90 -0.83 -7.34
C HIS A 75 -0.34 -0.32 -8.08
N ASN A 76 -1.45 -1.05 -8.01
CA ASN A 76 -2.71 -0.66 -8.63
C ASN A 76 -3.25 0.67 -8.06
N ALA A 77 -3.20 0.84 -6.74
CA ALA A 77 -3.66 2.08 -6.09
C ALA A 77 -2.84 3.31 -6.51
N ARG A 78 -1.51 3.15 -6.68
CA ARG A 78 -0.65 4.22 -7.19
C ARG A 78 -1.01 4.61 -8.63
N GLN A 79 -1.17 3.62 -9.50
CA GLN A 79 -1.58 3.86 -10.88
C GLN A 79 -2.96 4.52 -10.95
N GLU A 80 -3.88 4.15 -10.05
CA GLU A 80 -5.19 4.77 -9.98
C GLU A 80 -5.12 6.25 -9.61
N ILE A 81 -4.29 6.64 -8.63
CA ILE A 81 -4.05 8.06 -8.28
C ILE A 81 -3.49 8.82 -9.49
N GLU A 82 -2.49 8.26 -10.18
CA GLU A 82 -1.89 8.91 -11.35
C GLU A 82 -2.92 9.09 -12.48
N THR A 83 -3.71 8.05 -12.76
CA THR A 83 -4.77 8.09 -13.78
C THR A 83 -5.85 9.09 -13.41
N TYR A 84 -6.26 9.13 -12.14
CA TYR A 84 -7.24 10.11 -11.66
C TYR A 84 -6.73 11.54 -11.84
N ARG A 85 -5.47 11.82 -11.45
CA ARG A 85 -4.86 13.14 -11.65
C ARG A 85 -4.81 13.52 -13.13
N GLN A 86 -4.35 12.62 -13.99
CA GLN A 86 -4.29 12.89 -15.44
C GLN A 86 -5.66 13.17 -16.07
N ASN A 87 -6.71 12.47 -15.62
CA ASN A 87 -8.06 12.66 -16.15
C ASN A 87 -8.78 13.90 -15.60
N ASN A 88 -8.31 14.46 -14.48
CA ASN A 88 -8.88 15.64 -13.83
C ASN A 88 -7.96 16.88 -13.93
N GLN A 89 -6.94 16.83 -14.80
CA GLN A 89 -6.16 18.00 -15.25
C GLN A 89 -6.86 18.72 -16.40
#